data_AF-A0A0C2MYX1-F1
#
_entry.id   AF-A0A0C2MYX1-F1
#
_cell.length_a   1.000
_cell.length_b   1.000
_cell.length_c   1.000
_cell.angle_alpha   90.00
_cell.angle_beta   90.00
_cell.angle_gamma   90.00
#
_symmetry.space_group_name_H-M   'P 1'
#
loop_
_entity.id
_entity.type
_entity.pdbx_description
1 polymer ?
#
loop_
_entity_poly.entity_id
_entity_poly.type
_entity_poly.pdbx_seq_one_letter_code
_entity_poly.pdbx_strand_id
1 'polypeptide(L)'
;MEYNEAVSSYEEAATCFLKLRDDRALTWFMRAAAVCVENGKIERGIELLMRWGYKCAQELGDTNKADELWQKADELRSEYKLSHTCVITEFVESEFKGDVNKALQKAYHIYFQFEVKVKINGRNKSTHTSLCRYCIDAHQRLDSHILYLWNKQGERRINDVIEERKDKKDT
;
A
#
# COMPACT_ATOMS: atom_id res chain seq x y z
N MET A 1 -0.43 -23.54 11.86
CA MET A 1 -0.85 -22.38 11.05
C MET A 1 0.43 -21.74 10.58
N GLU A 2 0.66 -21.67 9.28
CA GLU A 2 1.79 -20.90 8.77
C GLU A 2 1.54 -19.42 9.13
N TYR A 3 2.56 -18.68 9.59
CA TYR A 3 2.34 -17.31 10.10
C TYR A 3 1.68 -16.39 9.07
N ASN A 4 1.90 -16.64 7.77
CA ASN A 4 1.24 -15.90 6.68
C ASN A 4 -0.29 -16.07 6.70
N GLU A 5 -0.79 -17.28 6.99
CA GLU A 5 -2.23 -17.56 7.08
C GLU A 5 -2.85 -16.83 8.28
N ALA A 6 -2.12 -16.81 9.41
CA ALA A 6 -2.53 -16.10 10.62
C ALA A 6 -2.63 -14.58 10.36
N VAL A 7 -1.60 -14.01 9.73
CA VAL A 7 -1.57 -12.59 9.37
C VAL A 7 -2.71 -12.25 8.40
N SER A 8 -2.91 -13.05 7.34
CA SER A 8 -4.02 -12.83 6.38
C SER A 8 -5.38 -12.85 7.08
N SER A 9 -5.60 -13.84 7.95
CA SER A 9 -6.85 -13.97 8.70
C SER A 9 -7.11 -12.76 9.60
N TYR A 10 -6.07 -12.21 10.23
CA TYR A 10 -6.18 -11.00 11.02
C TYR A 10 -6.41 -9.75 10.15
N GLU A 11 -5.70 -9.58 9.03
CA GLU A 11 -5.91 -8.46 8.10
C GLU A 11 -7.33 -8.46 7.52
N GLU A 12 -7.87 -9.62 7.18
CA GLU A 12 -9.25 -9.81 6.71
C GLU A 12 -10.28 -9.45 7.79
N ALA A 13 -10.14 -10.01 9.00
CA ALA A 13 -11.01 -9.71 10.12
C ALA A 13 -11.00 -8.20 10.42
N ALA A 14 -9.82 -7.60 10.46
CA ALA A 14 -9.65 -6.20 10.77
C ALA A 14 -10.25 -5.29 9.68
N THR A 15 -10.12 -5.68 8.40
CA THR A 15 -10.78 -5.00 7.28
C THR A 15 -12.31 -5.08 7.40
N CYS A 16 -12.86 -6.20 7.85
CA CYS A 16 -14.30 -6.33 8.11
C CYS A 16 -14.77 -5.38 9.23
N PHE A 17 -14.06 -5.33 10.37
CA PHE A 17 -14.39 -4.40 11.46
C PHE A 17 -14.24 -2.93 11.05
N LEU A 18 -13.21 -2.61 10.27
CA LEU A 18 -13.00 -1.26 9.75
C LEU A 18 -14.18 -0.77 8.89
N LYS A 19 -14.72 -1.63 8.01
CA LYS A 19 -15.91 -1.30 7.22
C LYS A 19 -17.14 -0.98 8.08
N LEU A 20 -17.20 -1.56 9.27
CA LEU A 20 -18.25 -1.30 10.27
C LEU A 20 -17.91 -0.13 11.19
N ARG A 21 -16.76 0.53 10.98
CA ARG A 21 -16.18 1.57 11.86
C ARG A 21 -16.04 1.10 13.30
N ASP A 22 -15.71 -0.18 13.46
CA ASP A 22 -15.57 -0.84 14.74
C ASP A 22 -14.11 -0.82 15.19
N ASP A 23 -13.87 -0.34 16.42
CA ASP A 23 -12.53 -0.17 16.96
C ASP A 23 -11.80 -1.49 17.23
N ARG A 24 -12.53 -2.62 17.26
CA ARG A 24 -11.94 -3.97 17.30
C ARG A 24 -11.01 -4.23 16.12
N ALA A 25 -11.14 -3.50 15.01
CA ALA A 25 -10.18 -3.52 13.93
C ALA A 25 -8.73 -3.35 14.45
N LEU A 26 -8.52 -2.42 15.40
CA LEU A 26 -7.21 -2.17 16.01
C LEU A 26 -6.59 -3.41 16.63
N THR A 27 -7.38 -4.16 17.41
CA THR A 27 -6.92 -5.39 18.07
C THR A 27 -6.39 -6.41 17.07
N TRP A 28 -7.07 -6.57 15.94
CA TRP A 28 -6.66 -7.53 14.92
C TRP A 28 -5.43 -7.08 14.15
N PHE A 29 -5.30 -5.78 13.83
CA PHE A 29 -4.08 -5.27 13.21
C PHE A 29 -2.86 -5.35 14.12
N MET A 30 -3.01 -5.04 15.41
CA MET A 30 -1.92 -5.21 16.38
C MET A 30 -1.49 -6.67 16.50
N ARG A 31 -2.44 -7.62 16.44
CA ARG A 31 -2.14 -9.06 16.41
C ARG A 31 -1.41 -9.48 15.14
N ALA A 32 -1.84 -8.98 13.97
CA ALA A 32 -1.14 -9.22 12.71
C ALA A 32 0.32 -8.75 12.76
N ALA A 33 0.55 -7.52 13.25
CA ALA A 33 1.89 -6.97 13.42
C ALA A 33 2.72 -7.77 14.44
N ALA A 34 2.12 -8.16 15.58
CA ALA A 34 2.80 -8.96 16.60
C ALA A 34 3.26 -10.32 16.05
N VAL A 35 2.39 -11.04 15.33
CA VAL A 35 2.75 -12.31 14.69
C VAL A 35 3.92 -12.13 13.72
N CYS A 36 3.95 -11.05 12.94
CA CYS A 36 5.10 -10.75 12.09
C CYS A 36 6.39 -10.57 12.90
N VAL A 37 6.35 -9.76 13.96
CA VAL A 37 7.52 -9.48 14.81
C VAL A 37 8.03 -10.74 15.50
N GLU A 38 7.13 -11.54 16.09
CA GLU A 38 7.44 -12.81 16.76
C GLU A 38 8.08 -13.84 15.82
N ASN A 39 7.75 -13.79 14.53
CA ASN A 39 8.33 -14.66 13.50
C ASN A 39 9.55 -14.03 12.78
N GLY A 40 10.13 -12.97 13.35
CA GLY A 40 11.32 -12.29 12.82
C GLY A 40 11.07 -11.50 11.53
N LYS A 41 9.82 -11.23 11.17
CA LYS A 41 9.41 -10.41 10.02
C LYS A 41 9.15 -8.96 10.45
N ILE A 42 10.15 -8.35 11.08
CA ILE A 42 10.05 -7.04 11.73
C ILE A 42 9.56 -5.96 10.75
N GLU A 43 10.16 -5.87 9.57
CA GLU A 43 9.84 -4.84 8.57
C GLU A 43 8.40 -4.98 8.03
N ARG A 44 7.91 -6.22 7.91
CA ARG A 44 6.50 -6.48 7.57
C ARG A 44 5.56 -6.05 8.70
N GLY A 45 5.94 -6.30 9.97
CA GLY A 45 5.19 -5.79 11.12
C GLY A 45 5.11 -4.26 11.14
N ILE A 46 6.23 -3.59 10.83
CA ILE A 46 6.30 -2.13 10.69
C ILE A 46 5.41 -1.64 9.54
N GLU A 47 5.43 -2.30 8.38
CA GLU A 47 4.55 -1.97 7.26
C GLU A 47 3.07 -2.04 7.65
N LEU A 48 2.67 -3.10 8.35
CA LEU A 48 1.29 -3.29 8.82
C LEU A 48 0.86 -2.16 9.75
N LEU A 49 1.70 -1.80 10.73
CA LEU A 49 1.43 -0.68 11.64
C LEU A 49 1.29 0.66 10.89
N MET A 50 2.15 0.92 9.91
CA MET A 50 2.11 2.15 9.11
C MET A 50 0.83 2.26 8.27
N ARG A 51 0.49 1.19 7.53
CA ARG A 51 -0.72 1.13 6.72
C ARG A 51 -1.98 1.24 7.59
N TRP A 52 -1.97 0.62 8.77
CA TRP A 52 -3.12 0.67 9.66
C TRP A 52 -3.29 2.02 10.33
N GLY A 53 -2.21 2.65 10.79
CA GLY A 53 -2.28 4.01 11.34
C GLY A 53 -2.89 4.98 10.34
N TYR A 54 -2.52 4.87 9.05
CA TYR A 54 -3.15 5.65 7.99
C TYR A 54 -4.65 5.38 7.86
N LYS A 55 -5.07 4.12 7.83
CA LYS A 55 -6.50 3.76 7.76
C LYS A 55 -7.29 4.24 8.99
N CYS A 56 -6.73 4.17 10.19
CA CYS A 56 -7.36 4.74 11.39
C CYS A 56 -7.60 6.25 11.24
N ALA A 57 -6.58 6.99 10.79
CA ALA A 57 -6.70 8.43 10.60
C ALA A 57 -7.75 8.78 9.53
N GLN A 58 -7.76 8.08 8.39
CA GLN A 58 -8.62 8.40 7.25
C GLN A 58 -10.06 7.86 7.40
N GLU A 59 -10.23 6.62 7.85
CA GLU A 59 -11.52 5.93 7.82
C GLU A 59 -12.27 6.05 9.15
N LEU A 60 -11.56 6.08 10.29
CA LEU A 60 -12.15 6.21 11.62
C LEU A 60 -12.09 7.65 12.18
N GLY A 61 -11.25 8.51 11.59
CA GLY A 61 -10.99 9.86 12.12
C GLY A 61 -10.23 9.86 13.45
N ASP A 62 -9.65 8.71 13.85
CA ASP A 62 -8.98 8.52 15.14
C ASP A 62 -7.47 8.73 14.98
N THR A 63 -7.05 9.99 14.99
CA THR A 63 -5.65 10.38 14.85
C THR A 63 -4.79 9.94 16.03
N ASN A 64 -5.38 9.84 17.23
CA ASN A 64 -4.65 9.40 18.42
C ASN A 64 -4.22 7.94 18.27
N LYS A 65 -5.12 7.05 17.83
CA LYS A 65 -4.76 5.66 17.53
C LYS A 65 -3.79 5.54 16.37
N ALA A 66 -3.92 6.40 15.36
CA ALA A 66 -2.96 6.45 14.26
C ALA A 66 -1.54 6.77 14.77
N ASP A 67 -1.42 7.77 15.64
CA ASP A 67 -0.15 8.17 16.25
C ASP A 67 0.45 7.07 17.13
N GLU A 68 -0.35 6.36 17.93
CA GLU A 68 0.10 5.21 18.72
C GLU A 68 0.70 4.11 17.82
N LEU A 69 0.05 3.81 16.70
CA LEU A 69 0.51 2.79 15.76
C LEU A 69 1.80 3.21 15.05
N TRP A 70 1.88 4.47 14.61
CA TRP A 70 3.09 5.00 13.97
C TRP A 70 4.25 5.08 14.96
N GLN A 71 3.99 5.48 16.21
CA GLN A 71 4.98 5.52 17.27
C GLN A 71 5.55 4.12 17.54
N LYS A 72 4.68 3.10 17.67
CA LYS A 72 5.12 1.71 17.82
C LYS A 72 5.96 1.21 16.65
N ALA A 73 5.64 1.63 15.43
CA ALA A 73 6.42 1.28 14.25
C ALA A 73 7.80 1.99 14.23
N ASP A 74 7.87 3.23 14.72
CA ASP A 74 9.13 3.97 14.90
C ASP A 74 10.00 3.34 16.01
N GLU A 75 9.38 2.89 17.11
CA GLU A 75 10.04 2.13 18.18
C GLU A 75 10.66 0.83 17.67
N LEU A 76 9.91 0.04 16.89
CA LEU A 76 10.43 -1.18 16.26
C LEU A 76 11.58 -0.90 15.30
N ARG A 77 11.53 0.19 14.53
CA ARG A 77 12.68 0.57 13.68
C ARG A 77 13.91 0.89 14.54
N SER A 78 13.73 1.63 15.63
CA SER A 78 14.82 1.99 16.54
C SER A 78 15.42 0.76 17.22
N GLU A 79 14.58 -0.11 17.78
CA GLU A 79 14.97 -1.34 18.48
C GLU A 79 15.82 -2.25 17.58
N TYR A 80 15.37 -2.46 16.34
CA TYR A 80 16.04 -3.33 15.38
C TYR A 80 17.04 -2.60 14.46
N LYS A 81 17.32 -1.31 14.74
CA LYS A 81 18.28 -0.46 13.99
C LYS A 81 18.02 -0.42 12.48
N LEU A 82 16.75 -0.38 12.09
CA LEU A 82 16.32 -0.35 10.70
C LEU A 82 16.31 1.10 10.18
N SER A 83 17.17 1.39 9.20
CA SER A 83 17.16 2.68 8.52
C SER A 83 15.98 2.79 7.57
N HIS A 84 15.41 3.99 7.44
CA HIS A 84 14.40 4.30 6.44
C HIS A 84 14.75 5.59 5.71
N THR A 85 14.57 5.58 4.39
CA THR A 85 14.64 6.77 3.54
C THR A 85 13.32 6.90 2.82
N CYS A 86 12.67 8.05 2.94
CA CYS A 86 11.44 8.32 2.22
C CYS A 86 11.73 8.42 0.72
N VAL A 87 10.96 7.69 -0.09
CA VAL A 87 10.99 7.78 -1.56
C VAL A 87 10.36 9.11 -2.01
N ILE A 88 9.14 9.36 -1.55
CA ILE A 88 8.43 10.64 -1.65
C ILE A 88 7.72 10.91 -0.34
N THR A 89 7.59 12.17 0.04
CA THR A 89 6.81 12.61 1.21
C THR A 89 5.53 13.36 0.82
N GLU A 90 5.44 13.79 -0.44
CA GLU A 90 4.26 14.44 -0.99
C GLU A 90 3.92 13.81 -2.35
N PHE A 91 2.61 13.62 -2.59
CA PHE A 91 2.10 13.22 -3.89
C PHE A 91 1.51 14.43 -4.60
N VAL A 92 2.14 14.80 -5.73
CA VAL A 92 1.72 15.92 -6.57
C VAL A 92 1.11 15.38 -7.86
N GLU A 93 -0.22 15.33 -7.94
CA GLU A 93 -0.94 14.72 -9.08
C GLU A 93 -0.57 15.37 -10.43
N SER A 94 -0.29 16.67 -10.45
CA SER A 94 0.08 17.37 -11.69
C SER A 94 1.36 16.85 -12.35
N GLU A 95 2.21 16.16 -11.59
CA GLU A 95 3.42 15.53 -12.11
C GLU A 95 3.17 14.30 -12.99
N PHE A 96 1.93 13.80 -13.02
CA PHE A 96 1.49 12.64 -13.78
C PHE A 96 0.51 13.02 -14.89
N LYS A 97 0.43 14.31 -15.25
CA LYS A 97 -0.41 14.79 -16.37
C LYS A 97 0.12 14.30 -17.72
N GLY A 98 -0.80 14.16 -18.68
CA GLY A 98 -0.49 13.88 -20.07
C GLY A 98 -0.90 12.47 -20.51
N ASP A 99 -0.01 11.81 -21.24
CA ASP A 99 -0.26 10.45 -21.75
C ASP A 99 -0.38 9.44 -20.60
N VAL A 100 -1.44 8.62 -20.63
CA VAL A 100 -1.77 7.68 -19.56
C VAL A 100 -0.69 6.61 -19.41
N ASN A 101 -0.08 6.14 -20.50
CA ASN A 101 0.95 5.11 -20.43
C ASN A 101 2.23 5.68 -19.78
N LYS A 102 2.64 6.88 -20.16
CA LYS A 102 3.78 7.58 -19.55
C LYS A 102 3.55 7.88 -18.06
N ALA A 103 2.35 8.36 -17.73
CA ALA A 103 1.95 8.63 -16.35
C ALA A 103 2.02 7.35 -15.49
N LEU A 104 1.47 6.24 -16.01
CA LEU A 104 1.46 4.94 -15.34
C LEU A 104 2.89 4.39 -15.16
N GLN A 105 3.74 4.52 -16.18
CA GLN A 105 5.15 4.11 -16.10
C GLN A 105 5.90 4.91 -15.01
N LYS A 106 5.70 6.23 -14.96
CA LYS A 106 6.29 7.08 -13.92
C LYS A 106 5.78 6.69 -12.53
N ALA A 107 4.48 6.48 -12.38
CA ALA A 107 3.87 6.11 -11.12
C ALA A 107 4.40 4.75 -10.60
N TYR A 108 4.47 3.73 -11.46
CA TYR A 108 5.07 2.45 -11.10
C TYR A 108 6.55 2.56 -10.77
N HIS A 109 7.32 3.41 -11.47
CA HIS A 109 8.73 3.61 -11.17
C HIS A 109 8.92 4.08 -9.72
N ILE A 110 8.12 5.06 -9.28
CA ILE A 110 8.17 5.56 -7.90
C ILE A 110 7.64 4.50 -6.92
N TYR A 111 6.50 3.86 -7.24
CA TYR A 111 5.89 2.83 -6.39
C TYR A 111 6.88 1.69 -6.09
N PHE A 112 7.61 1.21 -7.10
CA PHE A 112 8.57 0.14 -6.93
C PHE A 112 9.81 0.51 -6.13
N GLN A 113 10.11 1.80 -5.93
CA GLN A 113 11.19 2.24 -5.04
C GLN A 113 10.82 2.04 -3.55
N PHE A 114 9.53 1.96 -3.22
CA PHE A 114 9.09 1.61 -1.87
C PHE A 114 9.22 0.11 -1.56
N GLU A 115 9.25 -0.76 -2.59
CA GLU A 115 9.32 -2.21 -2.40
C GLU A 115 10.74 -2.67 -2.09
N VAL A 116 10.91 -3.34 -0.95
CA VAL A 116 12.16 -4.03 -0.64
C VAL A 116 12.11 -5.45 -1.20
N LYS A 117 13.07 -5.78 -2.05
CA LYS A 117 13.10 -7.06 -2.79
C LYS A 117 14.30 -7.89 -2.37
N VAL A 118 14.07 -9.19 -2.19
CA VAL A 118 15.13 -10.18 -1.94
C VAL A 118 15.12 -11.23 -3.05
N LYS A 119 16.29 -11.80 -3.35
CA LYS A 119 16.42 -12.86 -4.34
C LYS A 119 16.24 -14.22 -3.66
N ILE A 120 15.15 -14.92 -3.97
CA ILE A 120 14.85 -16.27 -3.47
C ILE A 120 14.76 -17.20 -4.67
N ASN A 121 15.57 -18.25 -4.70
CA ASN A 121 15.61 -19.23 -5.80
C ASN A 121 15.72 -18.58 -7.19
N GLY A 122 16.56 -17.54 -7.31
CA GLY A 122 16.78 -16.82 -8.56
C GLY A 122 15.70 -15.79 -8.94
N ARG A 123 14.59 -15.71 -8.19
CA ARG A 123 13.49 -14.77 -8.43
C ARG A 123 13.51 -13.62 -7.42
N ASN A 124 13.25 -12.41 -7.88
CA ASN A 124 13.04 -11.26 -7.00
C ASN A 124 11.65 -11.38 -6.37
N LYS A 125 11.58 -11.41 -5.05
CA LYS A 125 10.34 -11.39 -4.29
C LYS A 125 10.30 -10.13 -3.44
N SER A 126 9.23 -9.35 -3.56
CA SER A 126 8.96 -8.25 -2.63
C SER A 126 8.68 -8.83 -1.24
N THR A 127 9.35 -8.33 -0.22
CA THR A 127 9.17 -8.77 1.17
C THR A 127 8.26 -7.85 1.94
N HIS A 128 8.41 -6.54 1.75
CA HIS A 128 7.63 -5.51 2.40
C HIS A 128 7.72 -4.19 1.63
N THR A 129 6.81 -3.27 1.99
CA THR A 129 6.86 -1.87 1.57
C THR A 129 7.54 -1.04 2.67
N SER A 130 8.63 -0.33 2.36
CA SER A 130 9.33 0.54 3.32
C SER A 130 8.59 1.86 3.46
N LEU A 131 7.78 1.97 4.51
CA LEU A 131 6.92 3.13 4.79
C LEU A 131 7.35 3.81 6.09
N CYS A 132 6.93 5.05 6.32
CA CYS A 132 6.96 5.75 7.62
C CYS A 132 5.81 6.77 7.69
N ARG A 133 5.64 7.43 8.85
CA ARG A 133 4.59 8.44 9.06
C ARG A 133 4.61 9.60 8.05
N TYR A 134 5.77 9.90 7.47
CA TYR A 134 5.94 11.02 6.53
C TYR A 134 5.70 10.65 5.06
N CYS A 135 5.84 9.37 4.69
CA CYS A 135 5.69 8.93 3.30
C CYS A 135 4.44 8.07 3.06
N ILE A 136 3.75 7.64 4.12
CA ILE A 136 2.56 6.80 4.00
C ILE A 136 1.44 7.48 3.21
N ASP A 137 1.16 8.76 3.46
CA ASP A 137 0.12 9.50 2.72
C ASP A 137 0.45 9.56 1.22
N ALA A 138 1.66 10.02 0.89
CA ALA A 138 2.12 10.11 -0.49
C ALA A 138 2.09 8.75 -1.20
N HIS A 139 2.48 7.67 -0.51
CA HIS A 139 2.38 6.31 -1.02
C HIS A 139 0.93 5.90 -1.30
N GLN A 140 -0.01 6.12 -0.36
CA GLN A 140 -1.42 5.72 -0.53
C GLN A 140 -2.10 6.50 -1.65
N ARG A 141 -1.76 7.79 -1.81
CA ARG A 141 -2.24 8.62 -2.91
C ARG A 141 -1.66 8.17 -4.25
N LEU A 142 -0.38 7.79 -4.29
CA LEU A 142 0.26 7.19 -5.47
C LEU A 142 -0.42 5.86 -5.86
N ASP A 143 -0.68 4.98 -4.91
CA ASP A 143 -1.37 3.70 -5.13
C ASP A 143 -2.78 3.91 -5.72
N SER A 144 -3.54 4.82 -5.12
CA SER A 144 -4.86 5.22 -5.63
C SER A 144 -4.78 5.81 -7.04
N HIS A 145 -3.75 6.61 -7.33
CA HIS A 145 -3.55 7.19 -8.66
C HIS A 145 -3.17 6.13 -9.71
N ILE A 146 -2.37 5.13 -9.34
CA ILE A 146 -2.07 3.99 -10.22
C ILE A 146 -3.35 3.26 -10.60
N LEU A 147 -4.24 2.98 -9.64
CA LEU A 147 -5.54 2.36 -9.90
C LEU A 147 -6.40 3.21 -10.85
N TYR A 148 -6.45 4.53 -10.62
CA TYR A 148 -7.14 5.47 -11.51
C TYR A 148 -6.61 5.41 -12.95
N LEU A 149 -5.28 5.49 -13.13
CA LEU A 149 -4.64 5.44 -14.44
C LEU A 149 -4.87 4.10 -15.15
N TRP A 150 -4.85 3.00 -14.40
CA TRP A 150 -5.10 1.67 -14.93
C TRP A 150 -6.52 1.53 -15.47
N ASN A 151 -7.52 2.00 -14.73
CA ASN A 151 -8.92 2.02 -15.18
C ASN A 151 -9.08 2.87 -16.44
N LYS A 152 -8.49 4.06 -16.48
CA LYS A 152 -8.51 4.96 -17.64
C LYS A 152 -7.83 4.36 -18.87
N GLN A 153 -6.76 3.59 -18.69
CA GLN A 153 -6.11 2.86 -19.77
C GLN A 153 -7.03 1.75 -20.32
N GLY A 154 -7.74 1.04 -19.45
CA GLY A 154 -8.74 0.04 -19.84
C GLY A 154 -9.87 0.64 -20.67
N GLU A 155 -10.43 1.77 -20.23
CA GLU A 155 -11.49 2.49 -20.94
C GLU A 155 -11.05 2.92 -22.35
N ARG A 156 -9.83 3.46 -22.50
CA ARG A 156 -9.28 3.82 -23.82
C ARG A 156 -9.26 2.62 -24.76
N ARG A 157 -8.71 1.48 -24.31
CA ARG A 157 -8.63 0.27 -25.12
C ARG A 157 -10.02 -0.24 -25.55
N ILE A 158 -11.02 -0.12 -24.68
CA ILE A 158 -12.40 -0.50 -25.01
C ILE A 158 -12.97 0.43 -26.09
N ASN A 159 -12.75 1.74 -25.96
CA ASN A 159 -13.23 2.73 -26.93
C ASN A 159 -12.56 2.55 -28.30
N ASP A 160 -11.25 2.33 -28.34
CA ASP A 160 -10.51 2.07 -29.58
C ASP A 160 -11.10 0.85 -30.33
N VAL A 161 -11.41 -0.23 -29.61
CA VAL A 161 -12.07 -1.42 -30.18
C VAL A 161 -13.49 -1.14 -30.67
N ILE A 162 -14.23 -0.24 -30.01
CA ILE A 162 -15.58 0.15 -30.44
C ILE A 162 -15.51 0.98 -31.73
N GLU A 163 -14.57 1.91 -31.82
CA GLU A 163 -14.35 2.74 -33.02
C GLU A 163 -13.94 1.89 -34.22
N GLU A 164 -12.95 1.00 -34.07
CA GLU A 164 -12.54 0.07 -35.12
C GLU A 164 -13.68 -0.83 -35.63
N ARG A 165 -14.67 -1.14 -34.78
CA ARG A 165 -15.85 -1.93 -35.14
C ARG A 165 -16.94 -1.11 -35.84
N LYS A 166 -16.99 0.20 -35.64
CA LYS A 166 -17.88 1.11 -36.38
C LYS A 166 -17.36 1.31 -37.79
N ASP A 167 -16.06 1.58 -37.94
CA ASP A 167 -15.43 1.81 -39.24
C ASP A 167 -15.55 0.59 -40.17
N LYS A 168 -15.56 -0.63 -39.62
CA LYS A 168 -15.76 -1.88 -40.38
C LYS A 168 -17.19 -2.18 -40.79
N LYS A 169 -18.19 -1.47 -40.23
CA LYS A 169 -19.61 -1.64 -40.60
C LYS A 169 -20.05 -0.71 -41.73
N ASP A 170 -19.27 0.34 -41.99
CA ASP A 170 -19.54 1.35 -43.01
C ASP A 170 -18.74 1.13 -44.31
N THR A 171 -18.01 0.01 -44.40
CA THR A 171 -17.34 -0.53 -45.61
C THR A 171 -17.90 -1.88 -46.00
#